data_AF-A0A7X6IB07-F1
#
_entry.id   AF-A0A7X6IB07-F1
#
_cell.length_a   1.000
_cell.length_b   1.000
_cell.length_c   1.000
_cell.angle_alpha   90.00
_cell.angle_beta   90.00
_cell.angle_gamma   90.00
#
_symmetry.space_group_name_H-M   'P 1'
#
loop_
_entity.id
_entity.type
_entity.pdbx_description
1 polymer ?
#
loop_
_entity_poly.entity_id
_entity_poly.type
_entity_poly.pdbx_seq_one_letter_code
_entity_poly.pdbx_strand_id
1 'polypeptide(L)'
;MSNGMTSTDENTSTPDQETADPIRAVLRDLVTWSETLPTWQRDALRRLYLQCNLSQTDIDELHTLCLQSHGLLEQGQTPLIAQPLESAHVPASVTSSGPIALKSIGYVQNVNALASDQTLNFSETGLTIIYGDNGSGKSGYGRVLKRACRARDQEPILPNAYSPSVGKPTARIIYFLNGIVQPEIKWQDGTAAHPDLSHVSVFDSRCALVHVDGKNELAYTPVVLQLLQLLADSCREVSTRLRNKKISLEGQIPSFRKHPASRAGTAVNQIILTLSSSTQVHSVRKLSQLSEQDKIRLETLRNDLATDPAKEIRRLKTLKQRVESLVTVARASEKVLLPGTIDELRRLHTVAKEKTTAAQFAATEAFKREPLPQVGSDVWKELWEAAREFSTREAYPAWPFPNTNTDAFCVLCQQPLSSEAANRLKTFETFVQEKVQQAADEAKQQVSSFNTEIGNLAATKENLREAVRLIRDELDHKQICIKVIRHLTSRVLKKSF
;
A
#
# COMPACT_ATOMS: atom_id res chain seq x y z
N MET A 1 82.99 -38.51 -24.48
CA MET A 1 83.94 -38.27 -25.58
C MET A 1 83.09 -37.95 -26.80
N SER A 2 82.94 -36.66 -27.13
CA SER A 2 83.67 -36.00 -28.25
C SER A 2 83.10 -36.46 -29.60
N ASN A 3 82.78 -35.66 -30.61
CA ASN A 3 82.99 -34.24 -30.94
C ASN A 3 82.16 -33.94 -32.21
N GLY A 4 81.97 -32.65 -32.53
CA GLY A 4 81.96 -32.15 -33.93
C GLY A 4 80.58 -32.09 -34.60
N MET A 5 79.85 -30.97 -34.67
CA MET A 5 80.03 -29.80 -35.56
C MET A 5 79.99 -30.11 -37.06
N THR A 6 78.94 -29.66 -37.75
CA THR A 6 79.02 -29.02 -39.08
C THR A 6 77.76 -28.18 -39.33
N SER A 7 78.01 -27.01 -39.91
CA SER A 7 77.15 -25.86 -40.17
C SER A 7 76.20 -26.04 -41.35
N THR A 8 75.04 -25.38 -41.28
CA THR A 8 74.44 -24.71 -42.45
C THR A 8 73.67 -23.49 -41.96
N ASP A 9 74.18 -22.31 -42.31
CA ASP A 9 73.43 -21.07 -42.41
C ASP A 9 72.30 -21.27 -43.42
N GLU A 10 71.07 -20.87 -43.08
CA GLU A 10 70.16 -20.29 -44.05
C GLU A 10 69.27 -19.25 -43.38
N ASN A 11 69.56 -18.01 -43.75
CA ASN A 11 69.02 -16.78 -43.24
C ASN A 11 67.77 -16.45 -44.08
N THR A 12 66.58 -16.73 -43.55
CA THR A 12 65.31 -16.23 -44.11
C THR A 12 64.58 -15.41 -43.05
N SER A 13 64.90 -14.12 -43.01
CA SER A 13 64.09 -13.10 -42.33
C SER A 13 62.78 -12.91 -43.10
N THR A 14 61.67 -13.36 -42.53
CA THR A 14 60.31 -12.93 -42.87
C THR A 14 60.16 -11.42 -42.67
N PRO A 15 59.47 -10.69 -43.57
CA PRO A 15 59.30 -9.24 -43.44
C PRO A 15 58.31 -8.89 -42.33
N ASP A 16 58.67 -7.91 -41.52
CA ASP A 16 57.88 -7.33 -40.44
C ASP A 16 56.47 -6.93 -40.90
N GLN A 17 55.43 -7.51 -40.27
CA GLN A 17 54.06 -7.01 -40.36
C GLN A 17 53.96 -5.69 -39.57
N GLU A 18 53.70 -4.59 -40.28
CA GLU A 18 53.35 -3.29 -39.68
C GLU A 18 52.20 -3.46 -38.68
N THR A 19 52.47 -3.15 -37.41
CA THR A 19 51.49 -3.21 -36.32
C THR A 19 50.46 -2.10 -36.47
N ALA A 20 49.18 -2.47 -36.52
CA ALA A 20 48.06 -1.52 -36.60
C ALA A 20 48.00 -0.61 -35.34
N ASP A 21 47.84 0.70 -35.54
CA ASP A 21 47.73 1.72 -34.49
C ASP A 21 46.59 1.39 -33.49
N PRO A 22 46.90 1.01 -32.23
CA PRO A 22 45.92 0.52 -31.26
C PRO A 22 44.87 1.58 -30.88
N ILE A 23 45.18 2.87 -31.01
CA ILE A 23 44.23 3.95 -30.73
C ILE A 23 43.11 3.98 -31.79
N ARG A 24 43.42 3.64 -33.05
CA ARG A 24 42.44 3.62 -34.15
C ARG A 24 41.47 2.45 -34.04
N ALA A 25 41.95 1.30 -33.56
CA ALA A 25 41.09 0.13 -33.32
C ALA A 25 40.02 0.45 -32.26
N VAL A 26 40.42 1.03 -31.13
CA VAL A 26 39.50 1.38 -30.03
C VAL A 26 38.49 2.47 -30.45
N LEU A 27 38.88 3.42 -31.31
CA LEU A 27 37.94 4.42 -31.84
C LEU A 27 36.88 3.80 -32.78
N ARG A 28 37.24 2.77 -33.54
CA ARG A 28 36.25 2.03 -34.34
C ARG A 28 35.29 1.27 -33.43
N ASP A 29 35.80 0.62 -32.39
CA ASP A 29 34.97 -0.08 -31.42
C ASP A 29 33.98 0.89 -30.75
N LEU A 30 34.41 2.13 -30.47
CA LEU A 30 33.53 3.19 -29.98
C LEU A 30 32.43 3.55 -30.99
N VAL A 31 32.75 3.69 -32.28
CA VAL A 31 31.75 3.97 -33.33
C VAL A 31 30.75 2.83 -33.42
N THR A 32 31.22 1.58 -33.50
CA THR A 32 30.37 0.38 -33.53
C THR A 32 29.48 0.29 -32.30
N TRP A 33 30.04 0.51 -31.10
CA TRP A 33 29.28 0.55 -29.86
C TRP A 33 28.22 1.66 -29.87
N SER A 34 28.56 2.84 -30.42
CA SER A 34 27.64 3.98 -30.47
C SER A 34 26.37 3.66 -31.25
N GLU A 35 26.39 2.73 -32.20
CA GLU A 35 25.20 2.30 -32.95
C GLU A 35 24.11 1.68 -32.06
N THR A 36 24.48 1.17 -30.88
CA THR A 36 23.54 0.65 -29.88
C THR A 36 22.84 1.76 -29.09
N LEU A 37 23.31 3.00 -29.19
CA LEU A 37 22.78 4.14 -28.44
C LEU A 37 21.67 4.88 -29.21
N PRO A 38 20.75 5.55 -28.49
CA PRO A 38 19.81 6.49 -29.10
C PRO A 38 20.50 7.54 -29.96
N THR A 39 19.87 7.94 -31.06
CA THR A 39 20.46 8.84 -32.06
C THR A 39 20.96 10.17 -31.49
N TRP A 40 20.27 10.72 -30.46
CA TRP A 40 20.70 11.94 -29.80
C TRP A 40 22.00 11.75 -29.00
N GLN A 41 22.23 10.58 -28.38
CA GLN A 41 23.47 10.28 -27.67
C GLN A 41 24.63 10.07 -28.65
N ARG A 42 24.33 9.49 -29.82
CA ARG A 42 25.30 9.39 -30.92
C ARG A 42 25.71 10.77 -31.44
N ASP A 43 24.76 11.70 -31.55
CA ASP A 43 25.05 13.10 -31.89
C ASP A 43 25.86 13.81 -30.81
N ALA A 44 25.53 13.59 -29.52
CA ALA A 44 26.32 14.10 -28.39
C ALA A 44 27.78 13.60 -28.45
N LEU A 45 27.96 12.30 -28.72
CA LEU A 45 29.28 11.69 -28.85
C LEU A 45 30.07 12.26 -30.03
N ARG A 46 29.42 12.54 -31.17
CA ARG A 46 30.03 13.24 -32.31
C ARG A 46 30.49 14.65 -31.92
N ARG A 47 29.64 15.45 -31.26
CA ARG A 47 30.00 16.80 -30.80
C ARG A 47 31.18 16.77 -29.83
N LEU A 48 31.14 15.87 -28.85
CA LEU A 48 32.22 15.66 -27.88
C LEU A 48 33.53 15.26 -28.57
N TYR A 49 33.47 14.39 -29.57
CA TYR A 49 34.65 13.99 -30.35
C TYR A 49 35.27 15.15 -31.13
N LEU A 50 34.44 16.04 -31.72
CA LEU A 50 34.91 17.13 -32.57
C LEU A 50 35.33 18.39 -31.80
N GLN A 51 34.66 18.69 -30.69
CA GLN A 51 34.76 19.98 -29.98
C GLN A 51 35.37 19.85 -28.58
N CYS A 52 35.63 18.62 -28.12
CA CYS A 52 36.11 18.25 -26.78
C CYS A 52 35.16 18.58 -25.61
N ASN A 53 34.32 19.61 -25.73
CA ASN A 53 33.33 20.02 -24.73
C ASN A 53 32.02 20.47 -25.41
N LEU A 54 30.90 20.36 -24.69
CA LEU A 54 29.59 20.83 -25.14
C LEU A 54 29.28 22.21 -24.53
N SER A 55 28.78 23.11 -25.36
CA SER A 55 28.21 24.39 -24.91
C SER A 55 26.81 24.18 -24.32
N GLN A 56 26.27 25.22 -23.65
CA GLN A 56 24.88 25.16 -23.18
C GLN A 56 23.88 24.99 -24.32
N THR A 57 24.13 25.62 -25.47
CA THR A 57 23.33 25.45 -26.68
C THR A 57 23.34 24.01 -27.18
N ASP A 58 24.50 23.34 -27.14
CA ASP A 58 24.57 21.92 -27.51
C ASP A 58 23.73 21.06 -26.57
N ILE A 59 23.75 21.33 -25.26
CA ILE A 59 22.92 20.61 -24.30
C ILE A 59 21.42 20.89 -24.52
N ASP A 60 21.03 22.12 -24.88
CA ASP A 60 19.65 22.48 -25.23
C ASP A 60 19.15 21.71 -26.47
N GLU A 61 19.99 21.63 -27.51
CA GLU A 61 19.70 20.87 -28.72
C GLU A 61 19.60 19.37 -28.45
N LEU A 62 20.53 18.80 -27.65
CA LEU A 62 20.50 17.39 -27.25
C LEU A 62 19.27 17.06 -26.40
N HIS A 63 18.87 17.96 -25.50
CA HIS A 63 17.63 17.82 -24.74
C HIS A 63 16.40 17.79 -25.68
N THR A 64 16.38 18.65 -26.70
CA THR A 64 15.31 18.69 -27.70
C THR A 64 15.28 17.40 -28.54
N LEU A 65 16.43 16.93 -29.01
CA LEU A 65 16.55 15.66 -29.75
C LEU A 65 16.10 14.46 -28.91
N CYS A 66 16.40 14.45 -27.60
CA CYS A 66 15.94 13.44 -26.66
C CYS A 66 14.41 13.42 -26.57
N LEU A 67 13.77 14.58 -26.32
CA LEU A 67 12.30 14.69 -26.27
C LEU A 67 11.63 14.29 -27.58
N GLN A 68 12.19 14.71 -28.71
CA GLN A 68 11.67 14.42 -30.04
C GLN A 68 11.60 12.92 -30.32
N SER A 69 12.61 12.15 -29.90
CA SER A 69 12.63 10.68 -30.09
C SER A 69 11.47 9.96 -29.39
N HIS A 70 10.83 10.62 -28.42
CA HIS A 70 9.67 10.13 -27.69
C HIS A 70 8.36 10.87 -28.03
N GLY A 71 8.36 11.76 -29.02
CA GLY A 71 7.18 12.54 -29.40
C GLY A 71 6.74 13.57 -28.35
N LEU A 72 7.67 14.06 -27.52
CA LEU A 72 7.40 14.95 -26.38
C LEU A 72 7.77 16.42 -26.65
N LEU A 73 7.87 16.83 -27.93
CA LEU A 73 8.09 18.24 -28.27
C LEU A 73 6.84 19.06 -27.94
N GLU A 74 7.05 20.26 -27.40
CA GLU A 74 5.98 21.21 -27.13
C GLU A 74 5.42 21.78 -28.45
N GLN A 75 4.17 22.23 -28.43
CA GLN A 75 3.56 22.85 -29.61
C GLN A 75 4.36 24.09 -30.03
N GLY A 76 4.82 24.12 -31.28
CA GLY A 76 5.63 25.21 -31.83
C GLY A 76 7.14 25.03 -31.69
N GLN A 77 7.62 23.95 -31.05
CA GLN A 77 9.04 23.60 -31.09
C GLN A 77 9.42 22.99 -32.44
N THR A 78 10.49 23.49 -33.05
CA THR A 78 11.00 23.00 -34.34
C THR A 78 11.77 21.69 -34.14
N PRO A 79 11.45 20.62 -34.89
CA PRO A 79 12.22 19.39 -34.87
C PRO A 79 13.66 19.63 -35.33
N LEU A 80 14.60 18.95 -34.68
CA LEU A 80 16.02 18.95 -35.04
C LEU A 80 16.38 17.64 -35.76
N ILE A 81 17.40 17.70 -36.62
CA ILE A 81 17.97 16.54 -37.30
C ILE A 81 19.25 16.16 -36.55
N ALA A 82 19.25 14.99 -35.91
CA ALA A 82 20.44 14.45 -35.25
C ALA A 82 21.50 14.06 -36.30
N GLN A 83 22.75 14.38 -36.02
CA GLN A 83 23.91 13.97 -36.81
C GLN A 83 24.72 12.95 -35.98
N PRO A 84 24.48 11.64 -36.15
CA PRO A 84 25.13 10.62 -35.33
C PRO A 84 26.65 10.58 -35.58
N LEU A 85 27.40 10.04 -34.61
CA LEU A 85 28.76 9.60 -34.87
C LEU A 85 28.75 8.45 -35.91
N GLU A 86 29.64 8.56 -36.88
CA GLU A 86 29.77 7.65 -38.03
C GLU A 86 31.25 7.39 -38.32
N SER A 87 31.55 6.33 -39.07
CA SER A 87 32.93 5.97 -39.42
C SER A 87 33.68 7.08 -40.16
N ALA A 88 33.00 7.94 -40.92
CA ALA A 88 33.60 9.09 -41.59
C ALA A 88 34.15 10.15 -40.61
N HIS A 89 33.69 10.14 -39.36
CA HIS A 89 34.15 11.05 -38.32
C HIS A 89 35.42 10.55 -37.61
N VAL A 90 35.74 9.25 -37.67
CA VAL A 90 36.92 8.65 -37.02
C VAL A 90 37.98 8.21 -38.05
N PRO A 91 39.27 8.10 -37.68
CA PRO A 91 40.31 7.70 -38.63
C PRO A 91 40.06 6.30 -39.19
N ALA A 92 40.12 6.16 -40.51
CA ALA A 92 40.16 4.85 -41.14
C ALA A 92 41.42 4.08 -40.66
N SER A 93 41.24 2.81 -40.27
CA SER A 93 42.39 1.91 -40.16
C SER A 93 42.99 1.77 -41.55
N VAL A 94 44.33 1.68 -41.62
CA VAL A 94 45.07 1.52 -42.88
C VAL A 94 44.43 0.38 -43.66
N THR A 95 43.64 0.72 -44.67
CA THR A 95 42.99 -0.24 -45.56
C THR A 95 43.91 -0.36 -46.75
N SER A 96 44.97 -1.19 -46.63
CA SER A 96 45.80 -1.73 -47.73
C SER A 96 46.28 -0.76 -48.82
N SER A 97 46.20 0.54 -48.58
CA SER A 97 46.55 1.63 -49.46
C SER A 97 47.79 2.21 -48.80
N GLY A 98 48.97 1.76 -49.25
CA GLY A 98 50.25 1.97 -48.55
C GLY A 98 50.69 3.44 -48.45
N PRO A 99 51.99 3.74 -48.35
CA PRO A 99 52.47 5.03 -47.87
C PRO A 99 51.94 6.20 -48.72
N ILE A 100 51.40 7.21 -48.03
CA ILE A 100 50.96 8.49 -48.60
C ILE A 100 51.99 9.57 -48.27
N ALA A 101 52.43 10.31 -49.30
CA ALA A 101 53.32 11.45 -49.16
C ALA A 101 52.74 12.66 -49.89
N LEU A 102 52.77 13.85 -49.29
CA LEU A 102 52.36 15.07 -49.99
C LEU A 102 53.37 15.38 -51.10
N LYS A 103 52.88 15.77 -52.29
CA LYS A 103 53.72 16.23 -53.40
C LYS A 103 53.72 17.75 -53.48
N SER A 104 52.55 18.36 -53.39
CA SER A 104 52.43 19.81 -53.47
C SER A 104 51.13 20.34 -52.88
N ILE A 105 51.16 21.57 -52.42
CA ILE A 105 49.99 22.39 -52.09
C ILE A 105 50.11 23.73 -52.82
N GLY A 106 49.09 24.12 -53.57
CA GLY A 106 49.14 25.34 -54.34
C GLY A 106 47.77 25.88 -54.71
N TYR A 107 47.77 26.95 -55.50
CA TYR A 107 46.57 27.62 -55.99
C TYR A 107 45.59 27.97 -54.87
N VAL A 108 46.13 28.51 -53.78
CA VAL A 108 45.34 28.84 -52.59
C VAL A 108 44.50 30.09 -52.85
N GLN A 109 43.23 30.10 -52.43
CA GLN A 109 42.37 31.27 -52.50
C GLN A 109 41.74 31.53 -51.15
N ASN A 110 41.60 32.80 -50.76
CA ASN A 110 41.08 33.20 -49.45
C ASN A 110 41.85 32.60 -48.25
N VAL A 111 43.15 32.35 -48.40
CA VAL A 111 44.04 31.83 -47.34
C VAL A 111 45.12 32.86 -47.01
N ASN A 112 44.94 33.63 -45.94
CA ASN A 112 45.85 34.70 -45.53
C ASN A 112 46.23 35.61 -46.73
N ALA A 113 47.41 36.24 -46.72
CA ALA A 113 47.94 37.02 -47.85
C ALA A 113 48.78 36.17 -48.81
N LEU A 114 48.43 34.89 -49.01
CA LEU A 114 49.13 34.02 -49.95
C LEU A 114 48.75 34.34 -51.40
N ALA A 115 49.72 34.31 -52.31
CA ALA A 115 49.47 34.50 -53.73
C ALA A 115 48.78 33.28 -54.34
N SER A 116 47.77 33.52 -55.18
CA SER A 116 46.85 32.49 -55.69
C SER A 116 47.43 31.59 -56.78
N ASP A 117 48.62 31.90 -57.28
CA ASP A 117 49.35 31.17 -58.31
C ASP A 117 50.58 30.44 -57.74
N GLN A 118 50.85 30.57 -56.44
CA GLN A 118 51.98 29.90 -55.81
C GLN A 118 51.68 28.43 -55.51
N THR A 119 52.73 27.62 -55.66
CA THR A 119 52.74 26.20 -55.32
C THR A 119 53.96 25.87 -54.48
N LEU A 120 53.73 25.25 -53.33
CA LEU A 120 54.73 24.74 -52.42
C LEU A 120 54.90 23.23 -52.66
N ASN A 121 56.10 22.81 -53.03
CA ASN A 121 56.42 21.42 -53.32
C ASN A 121 57.08 20.74 -52.12
N PHE A 122 56.80 19.46 -51.94
CA PHE A 122 57.38 18.59 -50.93
C PHE A 122 58.21 17.50 -51.62
N SER A 123 59.29 17.07 -50.96
CA SER A 123 60.05 15.90 -51.40
C SER A 123 59.22 14.63 -51.19
N GLU A 124 59.24 13.71 -52.16
CA GLU A 124 58.56 12.41 -52.06
C GLU A 124 59.11 11.58 -50.89
N THR A 125 60.41 11.64 -50.66
CA THR A 125 61.09 10.98 -49.54
C THR A 125 61.97 11.94 -48.76
N GLY A 126 62.14 11.68 -47.46
CA GLY A 126 63.01 12.47 -46.57
C GLY A 126 62.31 13.66 -45.90
N LEU A 127 63.10 14.66 -45.53
CA LEU A 127 62.67 15.83 -44.77
C LEU A 127 62.59 17.07 -45.68
N THR A 128 61.43 17.72 -45.74
CA THR A 128 61.27 19.02 -46.42
C THR A 128 61.33 20.15 -45.40
N ILE A 129 62.34 21.02 -45.51
CA ILE A 129 62.50 22.19 -44.64
C ILE A 129 62.01 23.44 -45.37
N ILE A 130 61.01 24.11 -44.80
CA ILE A 130 60.45 25.36 -45.33
C ILE A 130 60.76 26.49 -44.34
N TYR A 131 61.54 27.46 -44.77
CA TYR A 131 61.96 28.59 -43.95
C TYR A 131 61.75 29.92 -44.71
N GLY A 132 61.81 31.03 -43.97
CA GLY A 132 61.60 32.38 -44.49
C GLY A 132 61.23 33.33 -43.35
N ASP A 133 61.15 34.61 -43.63
CA ASP A 133 60.87 35.63 -42.61
C ASP A 133 59.46 35.50 -42.00
N ASN A 134 59.26 36.10 -40.84
CA ASN A 134 57.92 36.22 -40.26
C ASN A 134 57.00 36.96 -41.23
N GLY A 135 55.78 36.43 -41.44
CA GLY A 135 54.86 36.97 -42.43
C GLY A 135 55.01 36.41 -43.85
N SER A 136 56.02 35.57 -44.13
CA SER A 136 56.24 34.97 -45.46
C SER A 136 55.21 33.91 -45.89
N GLY A 137 54.12 33.72 -45.13
CA GLY A 137 53.04 32.81 -45.50
C GLY A 137 53.17 31.34 -45.04
N LYS A 138 54.28 30.93 -44.41
CA LYS A 138 54.50 29.54 -43.93
C LYS A 138 53.33 28.97 -43.12
N SER A 139 52.87 29.73 -42.12
CA SER A 139 51.74 29.32 -41.29
C SER A 139 50.43 29.24 -42.09
N GLY A 140 50.26 30.02 -43.16
CA GLY A 140 49.07 29.95 -44.02
C GLY A 140 48.93 28.58 -44.69
N TYR A 141 50.01 28.06 -45.28
CA TYR A 141 50.03 26.68 -45.82
C TYR A 141 49.81 25.64 -44.71
N GLY A 142 50.41 25.84 -43.53
CA GLY A 142 50.19 24.99 -42.37
C GLY A 142 48.72 24.91 -41.95
N ARG A 143 48.00 26.04 -41.93
CA ARG A 143 46.56 26.08 -41.60
C ARG A 143 45.69 25.33 -42.61
N VAL A 144 46.00 25.47 -43.90
CA VAL A 144 45.32 24.69 -44.94
C VAL A 144 45.56 23.21 -44.72
N LEU A 145 46.80 22.78 -44.48
CA LEU A 145 47.10 21.38 -44.21
C LEU A 145 46.44 20.87 -42.93
N LYS A 146 46.36 21.68 -41.86
CA LYS A 146 45.64 21.32 -40.63
C LYS A 146 44.14 21.07 -40.85
N ARG A 147 43.53 21.77 -41.82
CA ARG A 147 42.11 21.67 -42.18
C ARG A 147 41.83 20.61 -43.26
N ALA A 148 42.77 20.41 -44.17
CA ALA A 148 42.67 19.45 -45.27
C ALA A 148 43.11 18.03 -44.87
N CYS A 149 44.09 17.95 -43.97
CA CYS A 149 44.64 16.72 -43.40
C CYS A 149 44.28 16.61 -41.91
N ARG A 150 44.84 15.64 -41.20
CA ARG A 150 44.56 15.41 -39.78
C ARG A 150 45.42 16.29 -38.87
N ALA A 151 44.82 17.23 -38.16
CA ALA A 151 45.44 17.96 -37.06
C ALA A 151 44.52 17.99 -35.83
N ARG A 152 45.10 17.98 -34.61
CA ARG A 152 44.33 18.12 -33.36
C ARG A 152 43.91 19.57 -33.08
N ASP A 153 44.72 20.52 -33.53
CA ASP A 153 44.40 21.95 -33.49
C ASP A 153 44.02 22.40 -34.91
N GLN A 154 42.78 22.87 -35.05
CA GLN A 154 42.25 23.41 -36.31
C GLN A 154 41.95 24.89 -36.17
N GLU A 155 43.00 25.70 -36.15
CA GLU A 155 42.84 27.16 -36.13
C GLU A 155 42.06 27.67 -37.37
N PRO A 156 41.31 28.78 -37.24
CA PRO A 156 40.58 29.36 -38.37
C PRO A 156 41.56 29.87 -39.44
N ILE A 157 41.26 29.61 -40.71
CA ILE A 157 41.96 30.22 -41.83
C ILE A 157 41.35 31.61 -42.04
N LEU A 158 42.15 32.64 -41.74
CA LEU A 158 41.74 34.02 -41.96
C LEU A 158 42.06 34.44 -43.40
N PRO A 159 41.18 35.19 -44.07
CA PRO A 159 41.45 35.71 -45.41
C PRO A 159 42.51 36.82 -45.39
N ASN A 160 42.90 37.30 -46.57
CA ASN A 160 43.80 38.44 -46.71
C ASN A 160 43.16 39.71 -46.12
N ALA A 161 43.81 40.34 -45.15
CA ALA A 161 43.32 41.55 -44.50
C ALA A 161 43.31 42.79 -45.42
N TYR A 162 44.07 42.76 -46.52
CA TYR A 162 44.24 43.90 -47.44
C TYR A 162 43.36 43.82 -48.69
N SER A 163 42.58 42.75 -48.86
CA SER A 163 41.69 42.58 -50.02
C SER A 163 40.30 42.13 -49.58
N PRO A 164 39.22 42.57 -50.25
CA PRO A 164 37.90 42.03 -50.00
C PRO A 164 37.90 40.53 -50.25
N SER A 165 37.55 39.74 -49.23
CA SER A 165 37.44 38.29 -49.34
C SER A 165 36.02 37.90 -49.75
N VAL A 166 35.93 37.15 -50.83
CA VAL A 166 34.67 36.58 -51.31
C VAL A 166 34.85 35.07 -51.40
N GLY A 167 34.14 34.33 -50.54
CA GLY A 167 34.10 32.87 -50.56
C GLY A 167 34.94 32.19 -49.47
N LYS A 168 34.89 30.86 -49.46
CA LYS A 168 35.60 30.01 -48.50
C LYS A 168 37.07 29.81 -48.92
N PRO A 169 37.97 29.51 -47.97
CA PRO A 169 39.33 29.08 -48.29
C PRO A 169 39.35 27.85 -49.19
N THR A 170 40.20 27.85 -50.22
CA THR A 170 40.40 26.71 -51.13
C THR A 170 41.88 26.47 -51.43
N ALA A 171 42.23 25.25 -51.81
CA ALA A 171 43.57 24.87 -52.23
C ALA A 171 43.54 23.68 -53.19
N ARG A 172 44.61 23.49 -53.94
CA ARG A 172 44.87 22.32 -54.77
C ARG A 172 46.00 21.50 -54.17
N ILE A 173 45.74 20.24 -53.88
CA ILE A 173 46.67 19.33 -53.20
C ILE A 173 46.95 18.14 -54.12
N ILE A 174 48.24 17.84 -54.30
CA ILE A 174 48.70 16.64 -55.01
C ILE A 174 49.49 15.80 -54.02
N TYR A 175 49.32 14.50 -54.08
CA TYR A 175 49.97 13.53 -53.20
C TYR A 175 50.40 12.29 -53.99
N PHE A 176 51.31 11.55 -53.40
CA PHE A 176 51.71 10.21 -53.82
C PHE A 176 50.93 9.20 -53.00
N LEU A 177 50.49 8.13 -53.65
CA LEU A 177 50.00 6.92 -53.01
C LEU A 177 50.83 5.75 -53.54
N ASN A 178 51.53 5.03 -52.68
CA ASN A 178 52.49 3.99 -53.08
C ASN A 178 53.54 4.49 -54.09
N GLY A 179 54.01 5.73 -53.95
CA GLY A 179 54.94 6.37 -54.88
C GLY A 179 54.33 6.83 -56.21
N ILE A 180 53.02 6.60 -56.44
CA ILE A 180 52.33 7.00 -57.67
C ILE A 180 51.59 8.32 -57.43
N VAL A 181 51.86 9.32 -58.28
CA VAL A 181 51.19 10.61 -58.28
C VAL A 181 49.69 10.43 -58.53
N GLN A 182 48.87 10.93 -57.61
CA GLN A 182 47.42 10.90 -57.71
C GLN A 182 46.85 12.16 -58.38
N PRO A 183 45.60 12.11 -58.87
CA PRO A 183 44.90 13.29 -59.37
C PRO A 183 44.84 14.43 -58.34
N GLU A 184 44.81 15.66 -58.85
CA GLU A 184 44.71 16.86 -58.03
C GLU A 184 43.40 16.90 -57.23
N ILE A 185 43.51 17.06 -55.91
CA ILE A 185 42.38 17.29 -55.01
C ILE A 185 42.09 18.79 -54.95
N LYS A 186 40.84 19.16 -55.29
CA LYS A 186 40.31 20.51 -55.05
C LYS A 186 39.69 20.57 -53.66
N TRP A 187 40.44 21.08 -52.69
CA TRP A 187 40.00 21.22 -51.31
C TRP A 187 39.30 22.57 -51.08
N GLN A 188 38.22 22.55 -50.27
CA GLN A 188 37.52 23.73 -49.78
C GLN A 188 37.23 23.58 -48.28
N ASP A 189 37.38 24.66 -47.52
CA ASP A 189 37.09 24.63 -46.09
C ASP A 189 35.61 24.30 -45.79
N GLY A 190 35.39 23.42 -44.81
CA GLY A 190 34.05 22.96 -44.43
C GLY A 190 33.42 21.90 -45.35
N THR A 191 34.14 21.37 -46.35
CA THR A 191 33.75 20.13 -47.05
C THR A 191 34.35 18.90 -46.36
N ALA A 192 33.73 17.73 -46.51
CA ALA A 192 34.25 16.48 -45.95
C ALA A 192 35.70 16.22 -46.40
N ALA A 193 36.55 15.78 -45.46
CA ALA A 193 37.95 15.51 -45.73
C ALA A 193 38.10 14.38 -46.76
N HIS A 194 39.09 14.50 -47.66
CA HIS A 194 39.39 13.44 -48.61
C HIS A 194 39.93 12.21 -47.84
N PRO A 195 39.43 10.98 -48.11
CA PRO A 195 39.84 9.78 -47.38
C PRO A 195 41.37 9.63 -47.30
N ASP A 196 42.07 9.82 -48.43
CA ASP A 196 43.51 9.66 -48.48
C ASP A 196 44.29 10.71 -47.66
N LEU A 197 43.83 11.98 -47.66
CA LEU A 197 44.49 13.05 -46.91
C LEU A 197 44.30 12.90 -45.39
N SER A 198 43.28 12.15 -44.96
CA SER A 198 43.07 11.83 -43.54
C SER A 198 44.21 11.00 -42.92
N HIS A 199 45.02 10.33 -43.76
CA HIS A 199 46.19 9.57 -43.33
C HIS A 199 47.40 10.45 -43.04
N VAL A 200 47.45 11.69 -43.55
CA VAL A 200 48.53 12.63 -43.30
C VAL A 200 48.28 13.35 -41.97
N SER A 201 49.19 13.19 -41.01
CA SER A 201 49.11 13.86 -39.70
C SER A 201 49.95 15.13 -39.70
N VAL A 202 49.34 16.25 -39.34
CA VAL A 202 49.97 17.58 -39.23
C VAL A 202 50.13 17.91 -37.76
N PHE A 203 51.37 18.21 -37.35
CA PHE A 203 51.72 18.49 -35.96
C PHE A 203 52.47 19.82 -35.86
N ASP A 204 52.11 20.65 -34.88
CA ASP A 204 52.79 21.90 -34.55
C ASP A 204 52.90 22.10 -33.03
N SER A 205 53.51 23.21 -32.60
CA SER A 205 53.69 23.54 -31.18
C SER A 205 52.38 23.71 -30.42
N ARG A 206 51.27 24.11 -31.07
CA ARG A 206 49.95 24.17 -30.45
C ARG A 206 49.34 22.78 -30.26
N CYS A 207 49.55 21.87 -31.20
CA CYS A 207 49.20 20.46 -31.03
C CYS A 207 49.97 19.81 -29.87
N ALA A 208 51.20 20.25 -29.61
CA ALA A 208 52.03 19.76 -28.50
C ALA A 208 51.50 20.19 -27.12
N LEU A 209 50.97 21.42 -26.98
CA LEU A 209 50.43 21.94 -25.71
C LEU A 209 49.26 21.10 -25.16
N VAL A 210 48.43 20.56 -26.06
CA VAL A 210 47.32 19.64 -25.70
C VAL A 210 47.84 18.33 -25.08
N HIS A 211 49.10 17.94 -25.33
CA HIS A 211 49.70 16.73 -24.75
C HIS A 211 50.36 16.95 -23.39
N VAL A 212 50.64 18.21 -23.01
CA VAL A 212 51.50 18.52 -21.85
C VAL A 212 50.77 19.30 -20.75
N ASP A 213 49.76 20.12 -21.07
CA ASP A 213 49.23 21.11 -20.12
C ASP A 213 48.02 20.62 -19.29
N GLY A 214 47.62 19.34 -19.44
CA GLY A 214 46.58 18.73 -18.63
C GLY A 214 47.08 18.41 -17.22
N LYS A 215 46.73 19.24 -16.23
CA LYS A 215 47.06 19.05 -14.81
C LYS A 215 46.80 17.61 -14.34
N ASN A 216 47.91 16.99 -13.93
CA ASN A 216 48.13 15.75 -13.19
C ASN A 216 46.95 15.14 -12.40
N GLU A 217 46.16 14.29 -13.06
CA GLU A 217 45.59 13.05 -12.51
C GLU A 217 45.44 12.07 -13.70
N LEU A 218 46.26 11.02 -13.73
CA LEU A 218 46.34 9.98 -14.78
C LEU A 218 46.78 10.49 -16.18
N ALA A 219 48.09 10.70 -16.33
CA ALA A 219 48.77 11.19 -17.55
C ALA A 219 48.61 10.32 -18.83
N TYR A 220 47.74 9.31 -18.84
CA TYR A 220 47.44 8.50 -20.03
C TYR A 220 46.03 7.91 -19.97
N THR A 221 44.99 8.74 -19.78
CA THR A 221 43.62 8.25 -20.01
C THR A 221 43.36 8.19 -21.52
N PRO A 222 43.09 7.01 -22.10
CA PRO A 222 42.75 6.89 -23.51
C PRO A 222 41.56 7.79 -23.87
N VAL A 223 41.65 8.50 -24.99
CA VAL A 223 40.62 9.45 -25.49
C VAL A 223 39.22 8.86 -25.45
N VAL A 224 39.08 7.57 -25.77
CA VAL A 224 37.79 6.86 -25.74
C VAL A 224 37.19 6.82 -24.33
N LEU A 225 37.99 6.58 -23.29
CA LEU A 225 37.49 6.59 -21.92
C LEU A 225 37.07 8.00 -21.47
N GLN A 226 37.78 9.04 -21.90
CA GLN A 226 37.39 10.42 -21.64
C GLN A 226 36.06 10.78 -22.31
N LEU A 227 35.86 10.37 -23.58
CA LEU A 227 34.61 10.59 -24.31
C LEU A 227 33.42 9.89 -23.65
N LEU A 228 33.62 8.66 -23.14
CA LEU A 228 32.58 7.94 -22.40
C LEU A 228 32.18 8.67 -21.11
N GLN A 229 33.16 9.20 -20.38
CA GLN A 229 32.92 9.99 -19.17
C GLN A 229 32.14 11.27 -19.51
N LEU A 230 32.59 12.04 -20.51
CA LEU A 230 31.94 13.26 -20.94
C LEU A 230 30.51 13.01 -21.46
N LEU A 231 30.29 11.90 -22.18
CA LEU A 231 28.95 11.48 -22.60
C LEU A 231 28.07 11.16 -21.39
N ALA A 232 28.59 10.45 -20.39
CA ALA A 232 27.84 10.14 -19.17
C ALA A 232 27.44 11.42 -18.41
N ASP A 233 28.35 12.39 -18.32
CA ASP A 233 28.07 13.69 -17.68
C ASP A 233 27.03 14.50 -18.46
N SER A 234 27.12 14.51 -19.80
CA SER A 234 26.13 15.15 -20.68
C SER A 234 24.74 14.51 -20.54
N CYS A 235 24.67 13.17 -20.46
CA CYS A 235 23.43 12.44 -20.19
C CYS A 235 22.85 12.80 -18.81
N ARG A 236 23.70 12.97 -17.79
CA ARG A 236 23.26 13.36 -16.44
C ARG A 236 22.65 14.76 -16.44
N GLU A 237 23.25 15.70 -17.19
CA GLU A 237 22.72 17.06 -17.32
C GLU A 237 21.35 17.08 -18.01
N VAL A 238 21.20 16.41 -19.16
CA VAL A 238 19.90 16.26 -19.83
C VAL A 238 18.87 15.61 -18.90
N SER A 239 19.28 14.58 -18.15
CA SER A 239 18.42 13.90 -17.17
C SER A 239 17.96 14.85 -16.05
N THR A 240 18.84 15.70 -15.53
CA THR A 240 18.49 16.71 -14.52
C THR A 240 17.46 17.70 -15.04
N ARG A 241 17.62 18.18 -16.29
CA ARG A 241 16.65 19.09 -16.92
C ARG A 241 15.27 18.47 -17.08
N LEU A 242 15.22 17.21 -17.53
CA LEU A 242 13.96 16.46 -17.63
C LEU A 242 13.28 16.27 -16.26
N ARG A 243 14.05 15.96 -15.21
CA ARG A 243 13.52 15.86 -13.84
C ARG A 243 12.95 17.20 -13.35
N ASN A 244 13.67 18.30 -13.56
CA ASN A 244 13.22 19.62 -13.15
C ASN A 244 11.94 20.04 -13.90
N LYS A 245 11.87 19.77 -15.22
CA LYS A 245 10.65 20.01 -16.01
C LYS A 245 9.48 19.17 -15.51
N LYS A 246 9.70 17.88 -15.21
CA LYS A 246 8.67 17.00 -14.62
C LYS A 246 8.13 17.58 -13.30
N ILE A 247 9.02 17.94 -12.37
CA ILE A 247 8.64 18.53 -11.07
C ILE A 247 7.82 19.81 -11.29
N SER A 248 8.23 20.67 -12.22
CA SER A 248 7.49 21.89 -12.56
C SER A 248 6.07 21.58 -13.06
N LEU A 249 5.93 20.62 -13.97
CA LEU A 249 4.62 20.20 -14.51
C LEU A 249 3.73 19.56 -13.44
N GLU A 250 4.28 18.73 -12.55
CA GLU A 250 3.56 18.17 -11.40
C GLU A 250 3.13 19.26 -10.41
N GLY A 251 3.95 20.30 -10.26
CA GLY A 251 3.62 21.52 -9.51
C GLY A 251 2.39 22.23 -10.06
N GLN A 252 2.25 22.30 -11.38
CA GLN A 252 1.14 22.96 -12.08
C GLN A 252 -0.18 22.19 -12.05
N ILE A 253 -0.20 20.94 -11.59
CA ILE A 253 -1.46 20.18 -11.45
C ILE A 253 -2.38 20.92 -10.45
N PRO A 254 -3.61 21.29 -10.84
CA PRO A 254 -4.53 22.01 -9.97
C PRO A 254 -4.87 21.26 -8.68
N SER A 255 -5.09 22.02 -7.60
CA SER A 255 -5.40 21.47 -6.26
C SER A 255 -6.61 20.53 -6.27
N PHE A 256 -7.66 20.86 -7.04
CA PHE A 256 -8.87 20.04 -7.15
C PHE A 256 -8.60 18.64 -7.73
N ARG A 257 -7.51 18.46 -8.49
CA ARG A 257 -7.11 17.15 -9.04
C ARG A 257 -6.16 16.41 -8.10
N LYS A 258 -5.29 17.12 -7.38
CA LYS A 258 -4.40 16.53 -6.35
C LYS A 258 -5.20 16.00 -5.16
N HIS A 259 -6.20 16.76 -4.74
CA HIS A 259 -7.08 16.44 -3.61
C HIS A 259 -8.53 16.67 -4.01
N PRO A 260 -9.15 15.73 -4.75
CA PRO A 260 -10.57 15.84 -5.09
C PRO A 260 -11.42 15.89 -3.82
N ALA A 261 -12.29 16.89 -3.71
CA ALA A 261 -13.25 16.99 -2.61
C ALA A 261 -14.30 15.86 -2.64
N SER A 262 -14.39 15.13 -3.75
CA SER A 262 -15.28 13.99 -3.93
C SER A 262 -14.76 12.72 -3.23
N ARG A 263 -15.67 11.89 -2.74
CA ARG A 263 -15.34 10.58 -2.18
C ARG A 263 -14.75 9.65 -3.24
N ALA A 264 -13.68 8.93 -2.86
CA ALA A 264 -13.07 7.90 -3.69
C ALA A 264 -14.09 6.84 -4.15
N GLY A 265 -13.97 6.37 -5.39
CA GLY A 265 -14.88 5.39 -6.01
C GLY A 265 -16.16 5.98 -6.63
N THR A 266 -16.45 7.28 -6.45
CA THR A 266 -17.59 7.93 -7.11
C THR A 266 -17.29 8.30 -8.55
N ALA A 267 -18.33 8.41 -9.38
CA ALA A 267 -18.21 8.88 -10.77
C ALA A 267 -17.62 10.30 -10.87
N VAL A 268 -17.95 11.17 -9.90
CA VAL A 268 -17.37 12.53 -9.78
C VAL A 268 -15.87 12.47 -9.52
N ASN A 269 -15.42 11.58 -8.64
CA ASN A 269 -13.99 11.42 -8.39
C ASN A 269 -13.24 10.91 -9.62
N GLN A 270 -13.81 9.92 -10.32
CA GLN A 270 -13.20 9.37 -11.53
C GLN A 270 -13.07 10.42 -12.63
N ILE A 271 -14.11 11.22 -12.88
CA ILE A 271 -14.04 12.26 -13.91
C ILE A 271 -13.01 13.33 -13.54
N ILE A 272 -12.94 13.77 -12.28
CA ILE A 272 -11.93 14.75 -11.83
C ILE A 272 -10.50 14.25 -12.05
N LEU A 273 -10.22 12.99 -11.71
CA LEU A 273 -8.89 12.40 -11.85
C LEU A 273 -8.47 12.21 -13.32
N THR A 274 -9.44 11.96 -14.20
CA THR A 274 -9.23 11.67 -15.64
C THR A 274 -9.48 12.87 -16.57
N LEU A 275 -9.72 14.06 -16.00
CA LEU A 275 -9.90 15.30 -16.76
C LEU A 275 -8.75 15.50 -17.74
N SER A 276 -9.11 15.63 -19.01
CA SER A 276 -8.21 15.84 -20.13
C SER A 276 -8.90 16.68 -21.21
N SER A 277 -8.15 17.06 -22.25
CA SER A 277 -8.68 17.81 -23.39
C SER A 277 -9.78 17.07 -24.17
N SER A 278 -9.86 15.74 -24.05
CA SER A 278 -10.89 14.92 -24.69
C SER A 278 -12.14 14.71 -23.82
N THR A 279 -12.14 15.19 -22.57
CA THR A 279 -13.28 15.04 -21.67
C THR A 279 -14.49 15.83 -22.17
N GLN A 280 -15.61 15.15 -22.36
CA GLN A 280 -16.84 15.74 -22.86
C GLN A 280 -17.53 16.61 -21.79
N VAL A 281 -17.78 17.88 -22.12
CA VAL A 281 -18.38 18.87 -21.21
C VAL A 281 -19.76 18.43 -20.70
N HIS A 282 -20.55 17.74 -21.52
CA HIS A 282 -21.88 17.26 -21.12
C HIS A 282 -21.83 16.25 -19.97
N SER A 283 -20.81 15.37 -19.93
CA SER A 283 -20.62 14.39 -18.86
C SER A 283 -20.30 15.08 -17.53
N VAL A 284 -19.49 16.14 -17.57
CA VAL A 284 -19.18 16.97 -16.41
C VAL A 284 -20.45 17.66 -15.90
N ARG A 285 -21.23 18.28 -16.79
CA ARG A 285 -22.49 18.96 -16.42
C ARG A 285 -23.51 18.01 -15.79
N LYS A 286 -23.63 16.78 -16.29
CA LYS A 286 -24.53 15.77 -15.73
C LYS A 286 -24.15 15.41 -14.30
N LEU A 287 -22.87 15.26 -14.03
CA LEU A 287 -22.35 14.90 -12.69
C LEU A 287 -22.31 16.08 -11.72
N SER A 288 -22.44 17.31 -12.20
CA SER A 288 -22.48 18.52 -11.36
C SER A 288 -23.89 18.88 -10.86
N GLN A 289 -24.90 18.08 -11.17
CA GLN A 289 -26.29 18.32 -10.80
C GLN A 289 -26.81 17.23 -9.86
N LEU A 290 -27.69 17.60 -8.94
CA LEU A 290 -28.48 16.66 -8.13
C LEU A 290 -29.91 16.65 -8.68
N SER A 291 -30.45 15.45 -8.92
CA SER A 291 -31.86 15.31 -9.28
C SER A 291 -32.75 15.66 -8.09
N GLU A 292 -34.05 15.87 -8.33
CA GLU A 292 -34.98 16.16 -7.24
C GLU A 292 -35.09 14.98 -6.25
N GLN A 293 -34.99 13.74 -6.76
CA GLN A 293 -34.92 12.54 -5.93
C GLN A 293 -33.66 12.53 -5.04
N ASP A 294 -32.51 12.96 -5.56
CA ASP A 294 -31.26 13.04 -4.79
C ASP A 294 -31.35 14.09 -3.67
N LYS A 295 -32.02 15.22 -3.93
CA LYS A 295 -32.25 16.25 -2.91
C LYS A 295 -33.14 15.74 -1.78
N ILE A 296 -34.25 15.09 -2.12
CA ILE A 296 -35.15 14.47 -1.13
C ILE A 296 -34.37 13.46 -0.28
N ARG A 297 -33.61 12.56 -0.93
CA ARG A 297 -32.78 11.58 -0.24
C ARG A 297 -31.72 12.22 0.65
N LEU A 298 -31.09 13.31 0.21
CA LEU A 298 -30.10 14.05 1.01
C LEU A 298 -30.73 14.61 2.29
N GLU A 299 -31.92 15.20 2.21
CA GLU A 299 -32.65 15.68 3.38
C GLU A 299 -33.06 14.54 4.31
N THR A 300 -33.52 13.39 3.78
CA THR A 300 -33.77 12.19 4.58
C THR A 300 -32.52 11.75 5.33
N LEU A 301 -31.38 11.63 4.63
CA LEU A 301 -30.11 11.23 5.25
C LEU A 301 -29.63 12.24 6.30
N ARG A 302 -29.82 13.54 6.08
CA ARG A 302 -29.50 14.58 7.09
C ARG A 302 -30.33 14.39 8.36
N ASN A 303 -31.62 14.11 8.22
CA ASN A 303 -32.51 13.87 9.36
C ASN A 303 -32.16 12.55 10.07
N ASP A 304 -31.94 11.47 9.32
CA ASP A 304 -31.58 10.16 9.86
C ASP A 304 -30.25 10.20 10.64
N LEU A 305 -29.28 10.97 10.14
CA LEU A 305 -27.96 11.15 10.76
C LEU A 305 -27.88 12.33 11.74
N ALA A 306 -28.97 13.09 11.92
CA ALA A 306 -29.01 14.15 12.94
C ALA A 306 -28.92 13.58 14.36
N THR A 307 -29.33 12.32 14.53
CA THR A 307 -29.20 11.58 15.79
C THR A 307 -28.03 10.61 15.69
N ASP A 308 -27.28 10.42 16.79
CA ASP A 308 -26.22 9.41 16.87
C ASP A 308 -26.78 8.00 16.56
N PRO A 309 -26.40 7.36 15.44
CA PRO A 309 -26.92 6.05 15.06
C PRO A 309 -26.62 4.99 16.10
N ALA A 310 -25.48 5.08 16.80
CA ALA A 310 -25.14 4.14 17.87
C ALA A 310 -26.07 4.30 19.08
N LYS A 311 -26.44 5.54 19.41
CA LYS A 311 -27.41 5.85 20.47
C LYS A 311 -28.80 5.34 20.10
N GLU A 312 -29.25 5.53 18.87
CA GLU A 312 -30.57 5.07 18.43
C GLU A 312 -30.64 3.54 18.34
N ILE A 313 -29.58 2.87 17.85
CA ILE A 313 -29.48 1.40 17.88
C ILE A 313 -29.55 0.86 19.31
N ARG A 314 -28.84 1.48 20.27
CA ARG A 314 -28.90 1.08 21.68
C ARG A 314 -30.31 1.25 22.23
N ARG A 315 -30.96 2.38 21.96
CA ARG A 315 -32.35 2.66 22.37
C ARG A 315 -33.31 1.59 21.82
N LEU A 316 -33.26 1.30 20.52
CA LEU A 316 -34.12 0.30 19.88
C LEU A 316 -33.86 -1.12 20.41
N LYS A 317 -32.61 -1.48 20.71
CA LYS A 317 -32.27 -2.77 21.35
C LYS A 317 -32.87 -2.89 22.75
N THR A 318 -32.73 -1.85 23.57
CA THR A 318 -33.32 -1.83 24.91
C THR A 318 -34.85 -1.89 24.84
N LEU A 319 -35.46 -1.17 23.91
CA LEU A 319 -36.90 -1.19 23.67
C LEU A 319 -37.39 -2.60 23.29
N LYS A 320 -36.69 -3.27 22.36
CA LYS A 320 -36.99 -4.66 21.97
C LYS A 320 -36.91 -5.61 23.17
N GLN A 321 -35.84 -5.55 23.96
CA GLN A 321 -35.67 -6.42 25.13
C GLN A 321 -36.80 -6.26 26.15
N ARG A 322 -37.24 -5.01 26.39
CA ARG A 322 -38.35 -4.72 27.30
C ARG A 322 -39.68 -5.28 26.78
N VAL A 323 -39.94 -5.17 25.48
CA VAL A 323 -41.12 -5.78 24.85
C VAL A 323 -41.08 -7.31 24.96
N GLU A 324 -39.93 -7.94 24.65
CA GLU A 324 -39.75 -9.40 24.77
C GLU A 324 -39.94 -9.90 26.21
N SER A 325 -39.51 -9.12 27.20
CA SER A 325 -39.70 -9.41 28.62
C SER A 325 -41.18 -9.38 29.00
N LEU A 326 -41.93 -8.37 28.55
CA LEU A 326 -43.39 -8.32 28.77
C LEU A 326 -44.14 -9.45 28.07
N VAL A 327 -43.73 -9.85 26.86
CA VAL A 327 -44.29 -11.02 26.17
C VAL A 327 -44.06 -12.30 26.98
N THR A 328 -42.88 -12.45 27.56
CA THR A 328 -42.55 -13.60 28.42
C THR A 328 -43.44 -13.63 29.66
N VAL A 329 -43.62 -12.49 30.34
CA VAL A 329 -44.52 -12.37 31.50
C VAL A 329 -45.97 -12.68 31.12
N ALA A 330 -46.44 -12.17 29.98
CA ALA A 330 -47.81 -12.44 29.51
C ALA A 330 -48.05 -13.93 29.24
N ARG A 331 -47.10 -14.61 28.59
CA ARG A 331 -47.14 -16.06 28.33
C ARG A 331 -47.05 -16.88 29.62
N ALA A 332 -46.21 -16.49 30.57
CA ALA A 332 -46.12 -17.16 31.88
C ALA A 332 -47.43 -17.05 32.65
N SER A 333 -48.03 -15.85 32.66
CA SER A 333 -49.34 -15.62 33.28
C SER A 333 -50.45 -16.44 32.62
N GLU A 334 -50.32 -16.82 31.35
CA GLU A 334 -51.31 -17.63 30.64
C GLU A 334 -51.41 -19.05 31.16
N LYS A 335 -50.26 -19.64 31.50
CA LYS A 335 -50.19 -21.00 32.06
C LYS A 335 -50.93 -21.11 33.40
N VAL A 336 -51.00 -20.03 34.18
CA VAL A 336 -51.68 -20.00 35.48
C VAL A 336 -53.19 -20.23 35.36
N LEU A 337 -53.82 -19.82 34.26
CA LEU A 337 -55.28 -19.92 34.07
C LEU A 337 -55.70 -21.02 33.11
N LEU A 338 -54.78 -21.90 32.70
CA LEU A 338 -55.19 -23.07 31.94
C LEU A 338 -56.19 -23.87 32.78
N PRO A 339 -57.30 -24.37 32.19
CA PRO A 339 -58.29 -25.17 32.92
C PRO A 339 -57.64 -26.28 33.75
N GLY A 340 -56.65 -26.98 33.18
CA GLY A 340 -55.88 -28.01 33.87
C GLY A 340 -55.14 -27.53 35.13
N THR A 341 -54.62 -26.31 35.15
CA THR A 341 -53.95 -25.74 36.34
C THR A 341 -54.95 -25.43 37.46
N ILE A 342 -56.12 -24.92 37.11
CA ILE A 342 -57.19 -24.62 38.07
C ILE A 342 -57.81 -25.91 38.62
N ASP A 343 -58.03 -26.89 37.75
CA ASP A 343 -58.58 -28.19 38.14
C ASP A 343 -57.59 -28.97 39.01
N GLU A 344 -56.28 -28.88 38.72
CA GLU A 344 -55.24 -29.46 39.56
C GLU A 344 -55.17 -28.79 40.93
N LEU A 345 -55.24 -27.46 41.00
CA LEU A 345 -55.29 -26.74 42.29
C LEU A 345 -56.50 -27.18 43.11
N ARG A 346 -57.68 -27.28 42.48
CA ARG A 346 -58.91 -27.75 43.12
C ARG A 346 -58.76 -29.19 43.62
N ARG A 347 -58.19 -30.07 42.79
CA ARG A 347 -57.92 -31.47 43.13
C ARG A 347 -57.00 -31.57 44.35
N LEU A 348 -55.89 -30.82 44.37
CA LEU A 348 -54.94 -30.79 45.49
C LEU A 348 -55.60 -30.29 46.78
N HIS A 349 -56.42 -29.24 46.71
CA HIS A 349 -57.18 -28.76 47.87
C HIS A 349 -58.20 -29.78 48.38
N THR A 350 -58.92 -30.48 47.49
CA THR A 350 -59.85 -31.53 47.87
C THR A 350 -59.13 -32.69 48.55
N VAL A 351 -58.03 -33.17 47.96
CA VAL A 351 -57.21 -34.26 48.53
C VAL A 351 -56.63 -33.84 49.89
N ALA A 352 -56.12 -32.61 50.02
CA ALA A 352 -55.61 -32.09 51.29
C ALA A 352 -56.69 -32.03 52.36
N LYS A 353 -57.91 -31.58 51.99
CA LYS A 353 -59.05 -31.54 52.91
C LYS A 353 -59.45 -32.95 53.37
N GLU A 354 -59.64 -33.88 52.44
CA GLU A 354 -60.04 -35.27 52.72
C GLU A 354 -59.03 -35.96 53.64
N LYS A 355 -57.73 -35.86 53.32
CA LYS A 355 -56.67 -36.45 54.14
C LYS A 355 -56.55 -35.80 55.51
N THR A 356 -56.72 -34.47 55.60
CA THR A 356 -56.73 -33.76 56.89
C THR A 356 -57.91 -34.21 57.75
N THR A 357 -59.10 -34.36 57.17
CA THR A 357 -60.28 -34.88 57.88
C THR A 357 -60.08 -36.33 58.34
N ALA A 358 -59.48 -37.18 57.51
CA ALA A 358 -59.16 -38.56 57.89
C ALA A 358 -58.13 -38.63 59.05
N ALA A 359 -57.10 -37.79 59.01
CA ALA A 359 -56.10 -37.68 60.08
C ALA A 359 -56.72 -37.17 61.39
N GLN A 360 -57.60 -36.17 61.32
CA GLN A 360 -58.34 -35.67 62.49
C GLN A 360 -59.27 -36.73 63.09
N PHE A 361 -59.94 -37.54 62.26
CA PHE A 361 -60.74 -38.65 62.74
C PHE A 361 -59.88 -39.73 63.43
N ALA A 362 -58.75 -40.10 62.83
CA ALA A 362 -57.79 -41.03 63.42
C ALA A 362 -57.24 -40.51 64.76
N ALA A 363 -56.90 -39.21 64.85
CA ALA A 363 -56.48 -38.56 66.08
C ALA A 363 -57.56 -38.66 67.17
N THR A 364 -58.79 -38.35 66.81
CA THR A 364 -59.92 -38.33 67.76
C THR A 364 -60.18 -39.72 68.35
N GLU A 365 -60.08 -40.77 67.53
CA GLU A 365 -60.26 -42.15 68.01
C GLU A 365 -59.06 -42.65 68.81
N ALA A 366 -57.83 -42.35 68.36
CA ALA A 366 -56.59 -42.74 69.04
C ALA A 366 -56.43 -42.11 70.42
N PHE A 367 -56.90 -40.87 70.60
CA PHE A 367 -56.70 -40.08 71.83
C PHE A 367 -57.97 -39.84 72.64
N LYS A 368 -59.03 -40.60 72.39
CA LYS A 368 -60.33 -40.48 73.08
C LYS A 368 -60.25 -40.59 74.62
N ARG A 369 -59.23 -41.28 75.13
CA ARG A 369 -58.99 -41.53 76.56
C ARG A 369 -57.97 -40.56 77.17
N GLU A 370 -57.42 -39.64 76.38
CA GLU A 370 -56.47 -38.65 76.88
C GLU A 370 -57.19 -37.55 77.68
N PRO A 371 -56.55 -37.00 78.73
CA PRO A 371 -57.20 -36.05 79.64
C PRO A 371 -57.40 -34.66 79.04
N LEU A 372 -56.70 -34.31 77.97
CA LEU A 372 -56.80 -33.02 77.29
C LEU A 372 -57.54 -33.16 75.96
N PRO A 373 -58.45 -32.23 75.63
CA PRO A 373 -59.11 -32.23 74.33
C PRO A 373 -58.12 -31.86 73.22
N GLN A 374 -58.42 -32.27 71.99
CA GLN A 374 -57.68 -31.89 70.78
C GLN A 374 -56.20 -32.32 70.73
N VAL A 375 -55.82 -33.35 71.48
CA VAL A 375 -54.57 -34.08 71.25
C VAL A 375 -54.61 -34.66 69.83
N GLY A 376 -53.56 -34.43 69.03
CA GLY A 376 -53.52 -34.77 67.61
C GLY A 376 -54.07 -33.69 66.65
N SER A 377 -54.48 -32.52 67.15
CA SER A 377 -54.76 -31.34 66.30
C SER A 377 -53.48 -30.75 65.69
N ASP A 378 -53.64 -29.89 64.68
CA ASP A 378 -52.50 -29.20 64.04
C ASP A 378 -51.68 -28.39 65.07
N VAL A 379 -52.35 -27.66 65.97
CA VAL A 379 -51.70 -26.85 67.02
C VAL A 379 -50.93 -27.73 68.02
N TRP A 380 -51.53 -28.86 68.43
CA TRP A 380 -50.85 -29.81 69.31
C TRP A 380 -49.63 -30.43 68.62
N LYS A 381 -49.70 -30.67 67.32
CA LYS A 381 -48.60 -31.24 66.56
C LYS A 381 -47.44 -30.26 66.39
N GLU A 382 -47.70 -28.97 66.18
CA GLU A 382 -46.64 -27.95 66.18
C GLU A 382 -45.88 -27.96 67.51
N LEU A 383 -46.60 -28.07 68.63
CA LEU A 383 -45.99 -28.24 69.95
C LEU A 383 -45.16 -29.53 70.03
N TRP A 384 -45.69 -30.65 69.50
CA TRP A 384 -45.01 -31.95 69.53
C TRP A 384 -43.72 -31.98 68.70
N GLU A 385 -43.73 -31.37 67.51
CA GLU A 385 -42.55 -31.24 66.66
C GLU A 385 -41.50 -30.28 67.24
N ALA A 386 -41.93 -29.18 67.87
CA ALA A 386 -41.01 -28.31 68.61
C ALA A 386 -40.35 -29.05 69.79
N ALA A 387 -41.13 -29.90 70.49
CA ALA A 387 -40.61 -30.76 71.55
C ALA A 387 -39.63 -31.82 71.01
N ARG A 388 -39.92 -32.41 69.84
CA ARG A 388 -39.01 -33.32 69.13
C ARG A 388 -37.70 -32.63 68.78
N GLU A 389 -37.76 -31.44 68.20
CA GLU A 389 -36.59 -30.66 67.80
C GLU A 389 -35.72 -30.34 69.02
N PHE A 390 -36.32 -29.83 70.10
CA PHE A 390 -35.59 -29.56 71.34
C PHE A 390 -34.98 -30.83 71.95
N SER A 391 -35.73 -31.95 71.97
CA SER A 391 -35.22 -33.23 72.46
C SER A 391 -34.04 -33.75 71.65
N THR A 392 -34.11 -33.68 70.32
CA THR A 392 -33.10 -34.30 69.44
C THR A 392 -31.90 -33.40 69.17
N ARG A 393 -32.04 -32.08 69.33
CA ARG A 393 -30.93 -31.14 69.12
C ARG A 393 -30.23 -30.71 70.39
N GLU A 394 -30.97 -30.53 71.49
CA GLU A 394 -30.46 -29.89 72.70
C GLU A 394 -30.49 -30.84 73.92
N ALA A 395 -31.66 -31.36 74.28
CA ALA A 395 -31.84 -32.08 75.55
C ALA A 395 -31.29 -33.51 75.55
N TYR A 396 -31.52 -34.26 74.46
CA TYR A 396 -31.11 -35.67 74.31
C TYR A 396 -30.56 -35.99 72.90
N PRO A 397 -29.44 -35.37 72.46
CA PRO A 397 -28.98 -35.51 71.07
C PRO A 397 -28.57 -36.92 70.64
N ALA A 398 -28.22 -37.78 71.61
CA ALA A 398 -27.81 -39.16 71.37
C ALA A 398 -28.99 -40.15 71.28
N TRP A 399 -30.23 -39.70 71.49
CA TRP A 399 -31.40 -40.57 71.61
C TRP A 399 -32.53 -40.17 70.66
N PRO A 400 -33.28 -41.14 70.09
CA PRO A 400 -34.45 -40.85 69.29
C PRO A 400 -35.57 -40.27 70.15
N PHE A 401 -36.44 -39.47 69.54
CA PHE A 401 -37.61 -38.93 70.21
C PHE A 401 -38.81 -39.89 70.12
N PRO A 402 -39.57 -40.09 71.22
CA PRO A 402 -39.30 -39.62 72.57
C PRO A 402 -38.24 -40.48 73.28
N ASN A 403 -37.35 -39.85 74.04
CA ASN A 403 -36.44 -40.59 74.93
C ASN A 403 -37.24 -41.14 76.13
N THR A 404 -37.41 -42.46 76.19
CA THR A 404 -38.18 -43.14 77.24
C THR A 404 -37.31 -44.02 78.16
N ASN A 405 -36.03 -43.69 78.31
CA ASN A 405 -35.15 -44.42 79.23
C ASN A 405 -35.55 -44.17 80.70
N THR A 406 -35.12 -45.05 81.61
CA THR A 406 -35.50 -45.04 83.03
C THR A 406 -35.16 -43.75 83.79
N ASP A 407 -34.16 -42.99 83.31
CA ASP A 407 -33.73 -41.71 83.91
C ASP A 407 -34.12 -40.49 83.06
N ALA A 408 -35.01 -40.67 82.06
CA ALA A 408 -35.40 -39.60 81.16
C ALA A 408 -36.41 -38.63 81.81
N PHE A 409 -36.24 -37.34 81.53
CA PHE A 409 -37.17 -36.29 81.93
C PHE A 409 -38.04 -35.89 80.73
N CYS A 410 -39.30 -35.58 80.98
CA CYS A 410 -40.20 -35.08 79.95
C CYS A 410 -39.73 -33.71 79.46
N VAL A 411 -39.47 -33.57 78.16
CA VAL A 411 -38.99 -32.29 77.58
C VAL A 411 -40.00 -31.14 77.64
N LEU A 412 -41.28 -31.43 77.91
CA LEU A 412 -42.35 -30.44 78.03
C LEU A 412 -42.55 -29.93 79.47
N CYS A 413 -42.54 -30.82 80.47
CA CYS A 413 -42.81 -30.46 81.87
C CYS A 413 -41.63 -30.66 82.84
N GLN A 414 -40.50 -31.18 82.35
CA GLN A 414 -39.25 -31.40 83.08
C GLN A 414 -39.38 -32.33 84.31
N GLN A 415 -40.36 -33.24 84.31
CA GLN A 415 -40.55 -34.25 85.36
C GLN A 415 -39.96 -35.60 84.93
N PRO A 416 -39.46 -36.44 85.87
CA PRO A 416 -39.07 -37.82 85.57
C PRO A 416 -40.23 -38.60 84.93
N LEU A 417 -39.94 -39.36 83.86
CA LEU A 417 -40.97 -40.12 83.15
C LEU A 417 -41.37 -41.38 83.93
N SER A 418 -42.66 -41.44 84.32
CA SER A 418 -43.26 -42.71 84.75
C SER A 418 -43.41 -43.66 83.56
N SER A 419 -43.59 -44.95 83.83
CA SER A 419 -43.85 -45.96 82.78
C SER A 419 -45.10 -45.62 81.95
N GLU A 420 -46.15 -45.08 82.59
CA GLU A 420 -47.36 -44.63 81.93
C GLU A 420 -47.11 -43.42 81.01
N ALA A 421 -46.36 -42.42 81.49
CA ALA A 421 -46.02 -41.24 80.71
C ALA A 421 -45.13 -41.61 79.50
N ALA A 422 -44.13 -42.47 79.71
CA ALA A 422 -43.27 -42.99 78.65
C ALA A 422 -44.08 -43.73 77.57
N ASN A 423 -45.06 -44.56 77.96
CA ASN A 423 -45.93 -45.25 77.01
C ASN A 423 -46.81 -44.26 76.24
N ARG A 424 -47.35 -43.24 76.91
CA ARG A 424 -48.16 -42.20 76.28
C ARG A 424 -47.39 -41.41 75.23
N LEU A 425 -46.15 -41.00 75.53
CA LEU A 425 -45.29 -40.32 74.56
C LEU A 425 -45.00 -41.20 73.35
N LYS A 426 -44.80 -42.53 73.52
CA LYS A 426 -44.63 -43.46 72.39
C LYS A 426 -45.90 -43.56 71.53
N THR A 427 -47.08 -43.56 72.13
CA THR A 427 -48.35 -43.55 71.39
C THR A 427 -48.52 -42.26 70.59
N PHE A 428 -48.20 -41.10 71.19
CA PHE A 428 -48.21 -39.81 70.51
C PHE A 428 -47.25 -39.80 69.32
N GLU A 429 -46.05 -40.32 69.51
CA GLU A 429 -45.06 -40.42 68.45
C GLU A 429 -45.47 -41.36 67.33
N THR A 430 -46.03 -42.53 67.69
CA THR A 430 -46.51 -43.52 66.72
C THR A 430 -47.59 -42.88 65.84
N PHE A 431 -48.56 -42.19 66.43
CA PHE A 431 -49.60 -41.47 65.69
C PHE A 431 -49.03 -40.40 64.74
N VAL A 432 -48.04 -39.62 65.19
CA VAL A 432 -47.40 -38.62 64.33
C VAL A 432 -46.63 -39.26 63.17
N GLN A 433 -46.07 -40.45 63.38
CA GLN A 433 -45.42 -41.26 62.35
C GLN A 433 -46.39 -42.12 61.51
N GLU A 434 -47.68 -42.17 61.84
CA GLU A 434 -48.64 -42.97 61.10
C GLU A 434 -48.84 -42.43 59.67
N LYS A 435 -49.02 -43.36 58.74
CA LYS A 435 -49.18 -43.06 57.31
C LYS A 435 -50.35 -42.11 57.03
N VAL A 436 -51.40 -42.14 57.86
CA VAL A 436 -52.57 -41.27 57.70
C VAL A 436 -52.20 -39.80 57.96
N GLN A 437 -51.38 -39.55 58.99
CA GLN A 437 -50.93 -38.22 59.34
C GLN A 437 -49.89 -37.68 58.34
N GLN A 438 -48.91 -38.51 57.96
CA GLN A 438 -47.91 -38.14 56.94
C GLN A 438 -48.57 -37.80 55.60
N ALA A 439 -49.57 -38.58 55.19
CA ALA A 439 -50.29 -38.33 53.95
C ALA A 439 -51.04 -36.98 53.96
N ALA A 440 -51.54 -36.53 55.12
CA ALA A 440 -52.19 -35.23 55.28
C ALA A 440 -51.18 -34.08 55.16
N ASP A 441 -50.00 -34.21 55.78
CA ASP A 441 -48.95 -33.19 55.70
C ASP A 441 -48.41 -33.05 54.27
N GLU A 442 -48.13 -34.16 53.60
CA GLU A 442 -47.67 -34.17 52.21
C GLU A 442 -48.68 -33.46 51.29
N ALA A 443 -49.99 -33.68 51.51
CA ALA A 443 -51.01 -33.01 50.72
C ALA A 443 -51.09 -31.51 51.00
N LYS A 444 -50.93 -31.06 52.25
CA LYS A 444 -50.81 -29.63 52.59
C LYS A 444 -49.56 -29.01 51.95
N GLN A 445 -48.43 -29.72 51.96
CA GLN A 445 -47.19 -29.26 51.35
C GLN A 445 -47.31 -29.15 49.83
N GLN A 446 -47.97 -30.11 49.16
CA GLN A 446 -48.26 -30.06 47.73
C GLN A 446 -49.12 -28.86 47.34
N VAL A 447 -50.14 -28.52 48.15
CA VAL A 447 -50.94 -27.31 47.92
C VAL A 447 -50.09 -26.04 48.07
N SER A 448 -49.24 -25.96 49.10
CA SER A 448 -48.37 -24.81 49.34
C SER A 448 -47.32 -24.61 48.23
N SER A 449 -46.67 -25.69 47.80
CA SER A 449 -45.67 -25.64 46.73
C SER A 449 -46.30 -25.23 45.39
N PHE A 450 -47.47 -25.79 45.07
CA PHE A 450 -48.19 -25.46 43.84
C PHE A 450 -48.69 -24.01 43.84
N ASN A 451 -49.19 -23.50 44.98
CA ASN A 451 -49.54 -22.09 45.14
C ASN A 451 -48.34 -21.15 44.98
N THR A 452 -47.16 -21.55 45.45
CA THR A 452 -45.92 -20.79 45.30
C THR A 452 -45.48 -20.75 43.83
N GLU A 453 -45.52 -21.90 43.14
CA GLU A 453 -45.20 -22.01 41.72
C GLU A 453 -46.11 -21.14 40.84
N ILE A 454 -47.43 -21.24 41.05
CA ILE A 454 -48.42 -20.38 40.39
C ILE A 454 -48.17 -18.90 40.74
N GLY A 455 -47.84 -18.62 42.00
CA GLY A 455 -47.58 -17.27 42.49
C GLY A 455 -46.38 -16.59 41.84
N ASN A 456 -45.37 -17.36 41.42
CA ASN A 456 -44.18 -16.89 40.72
C ASN A 456 -44.42 -16.66 39.22
N LEU A 457 -45.40 -17.34 38.62
CA LEU A 457 -45.78 -17.18 37.22
C LEU A 457 -46.73 -15.99 36.98
N ALA A 458 -47.38 -15.51 38.03
CA ALA A 458 -48.30 -14.38 37.97
C ALA A 458 -47.55 -13.04 37.82
N ALA A 459 -48.09 -12.16 36.99
CA ALA A 459 -47.54 -10.81 36.82
C ALA A 459 -47.52 -10.01 38.13
N THR A 460 -46.42 -9.32 38.40
CA THR A 460 -46.29 -8.44 39.57
C THR A 460 -46.85 -7.05 39.28
N LYS A 461 -47.04 -6.25 40.34
CA LYS A 461 -47.39 -4.82 40.21
C LYS A 461 -46.35 -4.05 39.39
N GLU A 462 -45.08 -4.44 39.44
CA GLU A 462 -44.03 -3.80 38.67
C GLU A 462 -44.12 -4.14 37.18
N ASN A 463 -44.47 -5.39 36.82
CA ASN A 463 -44.72 -5.74 35.43
C ASN A 463 -45.89 -4.96 34.83
N LEU A 464 -46.93 -4.68 35.62
CA LEU A 464 -48.06 -3.84 35.19
C LEU A 464 -47.64 -2.39 34.94
N ARG A 465 -46.82 -1.81 35.84
CA ARG A 465 -46.29 -0.45 35.66
C ARG A 465 -45.41 -0.36 34.42
N GLU A 466 -44.55 -1.35 34.22
CA GLU A 466 -43.66 -1.40 33.05
C GLU A 466 -44.44 -1.54 31.75
N ALA A 467 -45.52 -2.34 31.73
CA ALA A 467 -46.41 -2.43 30.57
C ALA A 467 -47.08 -1.09 30.23
N VAL A 468 -47.49 -0.30 31.24
CA VAL A 468 -48.03 1.06 31.02
C VAL A 468 -46.95 1.97 30.46
N ARG A 469 -45.79 2.06 31.12
CA ARG A 469 -44.69 2.93 30.70
C ARG A 469 -44.25 2.63 29.27
N LEU A 470 -44.03 1.36 28.95
CA LEU A 470 -43.53 0.95 27.65
C LEU A 470 -44.59 1.12 26.55
N ILE A 471 -45.77 0.55 26.73
CA ILE A 471 -46.76 0.43 25.64
C ILE A 471 -47.54 1.74 25.46
N ARG A 472 -47.88 2.43 26.55
CA ARG A 472 -48.66 3.67 26.50
C ARG A 472 -47.79 4.89 26.28
N ASP A 473 -46.70 5.02 27.06
CA ASP A 473 -45.96 6.28 27.12
C ASP A 473 -44.81 6.32 26.10
N GLU A 474 -44.12 5.21 25.85
CA GLU A 474 -42.99 5.17 24.91
C GLU A 474 -43.38 4.73 23.49
N LEU A 475 -44.33 3.80 23.34
CA LEU A 475 -44.80 3.27 22.04
C LEU A 475 -46.11 3.90 21.53
N ASP A 476 -46.75 4.76 22.32
CA ASP A 476 -48.05 5.42 22.02
C ASP A 476 -49.18 4.46 21.57
N HIS A 477 -49.20 3.23 22.09
CA HIS A 477 -50.20 2.21 21.78
C HIS A 477 -51.20 1.99 22.93
N LYS A 478 -51.98 3.03 23.23
CA LYS A 478 -52.93 3.06 24.37
C LYS A 478 -53.91 1.87 24.40
N GLN A 479 -54.47 1.49 23.25
CA GLN A 479 -55.43 0.38 23.17
C GLN A 479 -54.78 -0.98 23.45
N ILE A 480 -53.54 -1.18 22.98
CA ILE A 480 -52.78 -2.41 23.25
C ILE A 480 -52.43 -2.47 24.74
N CYS A 481 -52.00 -1.33 25.32
CA CYS A 481 -51.72 -1.25 26.75
C CYS A 481 -52.92 -1.68 27.60
N ILE A 482 -54.14 -1.20 27.28
CA ILE A 482 -55.35 -1.59 28.03
C ILE A 482 -55.60 -3.10 27.93
N LYS A 483 -55.43 -3.70 26.74
CA LYS A 483 -55.60 -5.16 26.55
C LYS A 483 -54.57 -5.95 27.36
N VAL A 484 -53.29 -5.55 27.32
CA VAL A 484 -52.22 -6.21 28.08
C VAL A 484 -52.46 -6.09 29.58
N ILE A 485 -52.81 -4.90 30.08
CA ILE A 485 -53.09 -4.71 31.51
C ILE A 485 -54.27 -5.55 31.95
N ARG A 486 -55.40 -5.55 31.22
CA ARG A 486 -56.56 -6.43 31.54
C ARG A 486 -56.16 -7.91 31.56
N HIS A 487 -55.34 -8.32 30.60
CA HIS A 487 -54.84 -9.69 30.52
C HIS A 487 -53.95 -10.06 31.71
N LEU A 488 -53.08 -9.15 32.16
CA LEU A 488 -52.21 -9.40 33.32
C LEU A 488 -52.98 -9.29 34.65
N THR A 489 -53.95 -8.36 34.80
CA THR A 489 -54.68 -8.14 36.06
C THR A 489 -55.79 -9.15 36.33
N SER A 490 -56.52 -9.59 35.31
CA SER A 490 -57.51 -10.68 35.43
C SER A 490 -56.87 -11.99 35.95
N ARG A 491 -55.54 -12.07 35.90
CA ARG A 491 -54.72 -13.21 36.31
C ARG A 491 -54.03 -13.03 37.67
N VAL A 492 -54.07 -11.82 38.23
CA VAL A 492 -53.60 -11.51 39.61
C VAL A 492 -54.71 -11.67 40.64
N LEU A 493 -55.98 -11.44 40.26
CA LEU A 493 -57.13 -11.47 41.18
C LEU A 493 -57.63 -12.86 41.56
N LYS A 494 -57.18 -13.94 40.89
CA LYS A 494 -57.50 -15.32 41.29
C LYS A 494 -56.60 -15.87 42.40
N LYS A 495 -55.65 -15.09 42.91
CA LYS A 495 -54.84 -15.43 44.10
C LYS A 495 -55.63 -15.42 45.42
N SER A 496 -56.89 -14.98 45.40
CA SER A 496 -57.72 -14.73 46.58
C SER A 496 -58.75 -15.82 46.89
N PHE A 497 -58.71 -16.97 46.20
CA PHE A 497 -59.64 -18.09 46.41
C PHE A 497 -58.90 -19.35 46.84
#